data_AF-A0A3D5I370-F1
#
_entry.id   AF-A0A3D5I370-F1
#
_cell.length_a   1.000
_cell.length_b   1.000
_cell.length_c   1.000
_cell.angle_alpha   90.00
_cell.angle_beta   90.00
_cell.angle_gamma   90.00
#
_symmetry.space_group_name_H-M   'P 1'
#
loop_
_entity.id
_entity.type
_entity.pdbx_description
1 polymer ?
#
loop_
_entity_poly.entity_id
_entity_poly.type
_entity_poly.pdbx_seq_one_letter_code
_entity_poly.pdbx_strand_id
1 'polypeptide(L)'
;MTWHQLTCFGDTVAPDWLLKARLKRVSHRCLALDYELVAPAAEVIWPTASISPQRRDELWLSTCLELFIATPAGQPYWEINLSPTGDWNLYQLDDYRQGLKPEPGIEPINIRSNSAADHHQLHAMLQVPPALLEAPKLQANLCAVLQHVNNTNSYWAVCHPGHEADFHARAGFVLEV
;
A
#
# COMPACT_ATOMS: atom_id res chain seq x y z
N MET A 1 -11.78 1.08 -13.81
CA MET A 1 -10.71 1.08 -12.78
C MET A 1 -9.54 0.37 -13.40
N THR A 2 -8.41 1.06 -13.52
CA THR A 2 -7.27 0.62 -14.31
C THR A 2 -6.26 -0.05 -13.40
N TRP A 3 -5.65 -1.15 -13.87
CA TRP A 3 -4.52 -1.77 -13.18
C TRP A 3 -3.25 -0.99 -13.49
N HIS A 4 -2.44 -0.74 -12.47
CA HIS A 4 -1.14 -0.09 -12.55
C HIS A 4 -0.08 -1.10 -12.16
N GLN A 5 0.94 -1.27 -13.00
CA GLN A 5 2.09 -2.10 -12.67
C GLN A 5 2.96 -1.38 -11.64
N LEU A 6 3.41 -2.11 -10.62
CA LEU A 6 4.42 -1.66 -9.69
C LEU A 6 5.77 -2.20 -10.16
N THR A 7 6.81 -1.41 -10.04
CA THR A 7 8.17 -1.77 -10.43
C THR A 7 9.03 -1.90 -9.20
N CYS A 8 9.93 -2.90 -9.18
CA CYS A 8 10.89 -3.06 -8.10
C CYS A 8 11.89 -1.91 -8.17
N PHE A 9 12.17 -1.30 -7.02
CA PHE A 9 13.26 -0.35 -6.91
C PHE A 9 14.60 -1.07 -7.14
N GLY A 10 15.46 -0.48 -7.97
CA GLY A 10 16.83 -0.96 -8.20
C GLY A 10 16.96 -2.27 -8.99
N ASP A 11 15.91 -2.72 -9.69
CA ASP A 11 15.91 -3.90 -10.58
C ASP A 11 16.47 -5.19 -9.95
N THR A 12 16.29 -5.37 -8.64
CA THR A 12 16.89 -6.50 -7.89
C THR A 12 16.09 -7.80 -7.94
N VAL A 13 14.89 -7.79 -8.53
CA VAL A 13 14.01 -8.96 -8.61
C VAL A 13 13.95 -9.51 -10.04
N ALA A 14 13.79 -10.83 -10.16
CA ALA A 14 13.75 -11.55 -11.43
C ALA A 14 12.67 -10.98 -12.40
N PRO A 15 12.92 -11.01 -13.73
CA PRO A 15 12.10 -10.33 -14.73
C PRO A 15 10.66 -10.85 -14.86
N ASP A 16 10.34 -12.02 -14.31
CA ASP A 16 9.05 -12.69 -14.49
C ASP A 16 8.02 -12.36 -13.42
N TRP A 17 8.38 -11.55 -12.41
CA TRP A 17 7.45 -11.14 -11.37
C TRP A 17 6.49 -10.06 -11.90
N LEU A 18 5.20 -10.24 -11.64
CA LEU A 18 4.18 -9.24 -11.95
C LEU A 18 3.51 -8.79 -10.66
N LEU A 19 3.82 -7.58 -10.21
CA LEU A 19 3.05 -6.89 -9.19
C LEU A 19 2.24 -5.76 -9.84
N LYS A 20 0.93 -5.79 -9.63
CA LYS A 20 0.02 -4.74 -10.07
C LYS A 20 -0.98 -4.40 -8.98
N ALA A 21 -1.42 -3.15 -8.97
CA ALA A 21 -2.42 -2.68 -8.04
C ALA A 21 -3.42 -1.75 -8.73
N ARG A 22 -4.57 -1.54 -8.10
CA ARG A 22 -5.53 -0.53 -8.54
C ARG A 22 -6.19 0.13 -7.35
N LEU A 23 -6.48 1.42 -7.51
CA LEU A 23 -7.19 2.26 -6.54
C LEU A 23 -8.46 2.83 -7.17
N LYS A 24 -9.52 2.92 -6.38
CA LYS A 24 -10.75 3.62 -6.77
C LYS A 24 -11.40 4.26 -5.57
N ARG A 25 -11.78 5.53 -5.74
CA ARG A 25 -12.72 6.20 -4.87
C ARG A 25 -14.14 5.77 -5.25
N VAL A 26 -14.69 4.80 -4.51
CA VAL A 26 -16.02 4.21 -4.77
C VAL A 26 -17.13 5.19 -4.40
N SER A 27 -16.90 5.99 -3.37
CA SER A 27 -17.74 7.12 -2.97
C SER A 27 -16.89 8.18 -2.26
N HIS A 28 -17.48 9.31 -1.88
CA HIS A 28 -16.78 10.34 -1.09
C HIS A 28 -16.13 9.81 0.18
N ARG A 29 -16.65 8.71 0.75
CA ARG A 29 -16.25 8.13 2.04
C ARG A 29 -15.51 6.80 1.92
N CYS A 30 -15.34 6.23 0.73
CA CYS A 30 -14.83 4.87 0.58
C CYS A 30 -13.82 4.72 -0.55
N LEU A 31 -12.69 4.09 -0.24
CA LEU A 31 -11.69 3.63 -1.19
C LEU A 31 -11.74 2.11 -1.31
N ALA A 32 -11.55 1.62 -2.52
CA ALA A 32 -11.29 0.22 -2.82
C ALA A 32 -9.86 0.08 -3.36
N LEU A 33 -9.13 -0.91 -2.83
CA LEU A 33 -7.81 -1.29 -3.29
C LEU A 33 -7.76 -2.77 -3.63
N ASP A 34 -7.06 -3.09 -4.70
CA ASP A 34 -6.72 -4.45 -5.06
C ASP A 34 -5.23 -4.51 -5.42
N TYR A 35 -4.53 -5.51 -4.88
CA TYR A 35 -3.15 -5.86 -5.23
C TYR A 35 -3.14 -7.30 -5.75
N GLU A 36 -2.34 -7.54 -6.77
CA GLU A 36 -2.13 -8.86 -7.35
C GLU A 36 -0.64 -9.05 -7.64
N LEU A 37 -0.08 -10.11 -7.07
CA LEU A 37 1.30 -10.54 -7.26
C LEU A 37 1.30 -11.91 -7.96
N VAL A 38 2.03 -12.01 -9.06
CA VAL A 38 2.50 -13.28 -9.62
C VAL A 38 3.99 -13.35 -9.37
N ALA A 39 4.42 -14.28 -8.53
CA ALA A 39 5.82 -14.51 -8.19
C ALA A 39 6.02 -15.98 -7.77
N PRO A 40 7.20 -16.59 -7.98
CA PRO A 40 7.44 -17.96 -7.53
C PRO A 40 7.17 -18.10 -6.03
N ALA A 41 6.32 -19.06 -5.65
CA ALA A 41 5.84 -19.25 -4.28
C ALA A 41 6.96 -19.43 -3.24
N ALA A 42 8.13 -19.89 -3.68
CA ALA A 42 9.30 -20.13 -2.82
C ALA A 42 10.19 -18.89 -2.64
N GLU A 43 9.84 -17.72 -3.19
CA GLU A 43 10.69 -16.52 -3.13
C GLU A 43 10.11 -15.39 -2.27
N VAL A 44 8.79 -15.37 -2.04
CA VAL A 44 8.10 -14.36 -1.22
C VAL A 44 7.45 -14.99 0.00
N ILE A 45 7.58 -14.32 1.15
CA ILE A 45 6.82 -14.63 2.34
C ILE A 45 5.47 -13.92 2.22
N TRP A 46 4.42 -14.66 1.84
CA TRP A 46 3.05 -14.19 1.91
C TRP A 46 2.37 -14.81 3.15
N PRO A 47 2.21 -14.05 4.26
CA PRO A 47 1.74 -14.64 5.50
C PRO A 47 0.25 -15.00 5.45
N THR A 48 -0.11 -16.07 6.15
CA THR A 48 -1.50 -16.49 6.31
C THR A 48 -2.31 -15.45 7.08
N ALA A 49 -3.59 -15.29 6.71
CA ALA A 49 -4.52 -14.44 7.42
C ALA A 49 -4.58 -14.77 8.93
N SER A 50 -4.55 -13.74 9.77
CA SER A 50 -4.78 -13.83 11.21
C SER A 50 -6.25 -14.11 11.49
N ILE A 51 -6.53 -14.89 12.53
CA ILE A 51 -7.89 -15.09 13.05
C ILE A 51 -8.42 -13.85 13.80
N SER A 52 -7.53 -12.94 14.20
CA SER A 52 -7.85 -11.68 14.87
C SER A 52 -6.96 -10.57 14.30
N PRO A 53 -7.32 -10.02 13.12
CA PRO A 53 -6.61 -8.89 12.55
C PRO A 53 -6.74 -7.65 13.43
N GLN A 54 -5.66 -6.90 13.59
CA GLN A 54 -5.60 -5.73 14.48
C GLN A 54 -4.88 -4.56 13.82
N ARG A 55 -5.11 -3.37 14.37
CA ARG A 55 -4.30 -2.21 14.03
C ARG A 55 -2.91 -2.38 14.65
N ARG A 56 -1.83 -2.32 13.86
CA ARG A 56 -0.46 -2.55 14.34
C ARG A 56 0.54 -1.60 13.69
N ASP A 57 1.58 -1.25 14.43
CA ASP A 57 2.68 -0.46 13.88
C ASP A 57 3.70 -1.35 13.17
N GLU A 58 4.59 -0.73 12.39
CA GLU A 58 5.77 -1.37 11.78
C GLU A 58 5.47 -2.54 10.82
N LEU A 59 4.29 -2.55 10.20
CA LEU A 59 3.90 -3.59 9.23
C LEU A 59 4.86 -3.68 8.03
N TRP A 60 5.50 -2.57 7.65
CA TRP A 60 6.48 -2.48 6.56
C TRP A 60 7.81 -3.22 6.82
N LEU A 61 8.01 -3.79 8.02
CA LEU A 61 9.14 -4.66 8.30
C LEU A 61 8.99 -6.05 7.65
N SER A 62 7.79 -6.39 7.16
CA SER A 62 7.44 -7.63 6.46
C SER A 62 6.71 -7.30 5.15
N THR A 63 6.10 -8.30 4.51
CA THR A 63 5.25 -8.11 3.34
C THR A 63 4.06 -7.22 3.70
N CYS A 64 4.02 -6.02 3.12
CA CYS A 64 3.03 -5.00 3.37
C CYS A 64 2.64 -4.32 2.06
N LEU A 65 1.34 -4.21 1.80
CA LEU A 65 0.79 -3.51 0.65
C LEU A 65 0.37 -2.12 1.11
N GLU A 66 0.78 -1.08 0.40
CA GLU A 66 0.74 0.28 0.92
C GLU A 66 0.12 1.27 -0.05
N LEU A 67 -0.66 2.21 0.48
CA LEU A 67 -1.18 3.36 -0.25
C LEU A 67 -0.71 4.63 0.42
N PHE A 68 -0.13 5.51 -0.37
CA PHE A 68 0.14 6.89 0.03
C PHE A 68 -0.84 7.80 -0.68
N ILE A 69 -1.52 8.69 0.04
CA ILE A 69 -2.59 9.52 -0.53
C ILE A 69 -2.65 10.91 0.10
N ALA A 70 -2.90 11.93 -0.72
CA ALA A 70 -3.05 13.31 -0.27
C ALA A 70 -3.98 14.10 -1.20
N THR A 71 -4.36 15.31 -0.79
CA THR A 71 -4.90 16.31 -1.73
C THR A 71 -3.79 16.83 -2.66
N PRO A 72 -4.10 17.56 -3.74
CA PRO A 72 -3.09 18.19 -4.59
C PRO A 72 -2.19 19.20 -3.86
N ALA A 73 -2.62 19.74 -2.71
CA ALA A 73 -1.78 20.60 -1.87
C ALA A 73 -0.60 19.85 -1.26
N GLY A 74 -0.62 18.51 -1.24
CA GLY A 74 0.51 17.66 -0.85
C GLY A 74 0.60 17.36 0.65
N GLN A 75 0.05 18.22 1.51
CA GLN A 75 0.08 18.05 2.95
C GLN A 75 -1.23 18.48 3.64
N PRO A 76 -1.60 17.86 4.76
CA PRO A 76 -1.05 16.59 5.23
C PRO A 76 -1.31 15.45 4.22
N TYR A 77 -0.60 14.33 4.40
CA TYR A 77 -0.83 13.12 3.62
C TYR A 77 -0.98 11.91 4.53
N TRP A 78 -1.47 10.82 3.96
CA TRP A 78 -1.75 9.59 4.69
C TRP A 78 -0.98 8.42 4.08
N GLU A 79 -0.55 7.53 4.96
CA GLU A 79 0.05 6.23 4.67
C GLU A 79 -0.90 5.16 5.20
N ILE A 80 -1.34 4.26 4.33
CA ILE A 80 -2.20 3.13 4.65
C ILE A 80 -1.37 1.87 4.46
N ASN A 81 -1.25 1.06 5.51
CA ASN A 81 -0.48 -0.18 5.51
C ASN A 81 -1.42 -1.38 5.65
N LEU A 82 -1.32 -2.34 4.74
CA LEU A 82 -2.21 -3.48 4.61
C LEU A 82 -1.36 -4.76 4.60
N SER A 83 -1.34 -5.49 5.71
CA SER A 83 -0.66 -6.78 5.79
C SER A 83 -1.54 -7.89 5.19
N PRO A 84 -0.97 -8.89 4.50
CA PRO A 84 -1.71 -10.10 4.14
C PRO A 84 -2.27 -10.89 5.33
N THR A 85 -1.77 -10.65 6.55
CA THR A 85 -2.37 -11.18 7.79
C THR A 85 -3.74 -10.56 8.09
N GLY A 86 -4.10 -9.46 7.41
CA GLY A 86 -5.25 -8.61 7.72
C GLY A 86 -4.94 -7.52 8.75
N ASP A 87 -3.77 -7.54 9.38
CA ASP A 87 -3.32 -6.43 10.23
C ASP A 87 -3.16 -5.16 9.37
N TRP A 88 -3.44 -4.01 9.95
CA TRP A 88 -3.47 -2.76 9.19
C TRP A 88 -2.99 -1.56 10.01
N ASN A 89 -2.68 -0.47 9.33
CA ASN A 89 -2.64 0.84 9.96
C ASN A 89 -3.01 1.93 8.94
N LEU A 90 -3.36 3.08 9.47
CA LEU A 90 -3.58 4.29 8.71
C LEU A 90 -2.93 5.43 9.50
N TYR A 91 -1.84 5.97 8.97
CA TYR A 91 -1.15 7.10 9.57
C TYR A 91 -1.47 8.37 8.80
N GLN A 92 -1.53 9.47 9.54
CA GLN A 92 -1.37 10.79 8.98
C GLN A 92 0.08 11.24 9.19
N LEU A 93 0.61 11.97 8.21
CA LEU A 93 1.85 12.70 8.29
C LEU A 93 1.58 14.18 8.03
N ASP A 94 2.17 15.04 8.86
CA ASP A 94 2.00 16.50 8.78
C ASP A 94 2.78 17.08 7.58
N ASP A 95 3.93 16.50 7.27
CA ASP A 95 4.81 16.81 6.13
C ASP A 95 5.73 15.60 5.86
N TYR A 96 6.64 15.69 4.90
CA TYR A 96 7.56 14.64 4.47
C TYR A 96 8.26 13.95 5.66
N ARG A 97 7.83 12.70 5.96
CA ARG A 97 8.30 11.86 7.07
C ARG A 97 8.23 12.54 8.45
N GLN A 98 7.29 13.48 8.62
CA GLN A 98 7.09 14.22 9.87
C GLN A 98 5.70 13.97 10.45
N GLY A 99 5.63 13.94 11.78
CA GLY A 99 4.35 13.89 12.50
C GLY A 99 3.58 12.57 12.35
N LEU A 100 4.26 11.46 12.03
CA LEU A 100 3.65 10.14 11.89
C LEU A 100 2.80 9.81 13.11
N LYS A 101 1.48 9.76 12.92
CA LYS A 101 0.52 9.41 13.98
C LYS A 101 -0.64 8.60 13.41
N PRO A 102 -1.14 7.60 14.16
CA PRO A 102 -2.32 6.87 13.76
C PRO A 102 -3.52 7.82 13.59
N GLU A 103 -4.20 7.78 12.43
CA GLU A 103 -5.44 8.53 12.21
C GLU A 103 -6.53 8.03 13.19
N PRO A 104 -7.14 8.92 13.99
CA PRO A 104 -8.14 8.53 14.98
C PRO A 104 -9.50 8.23 14.32
N GLY A 105 -10.31 7.42 15.00
CA GLY A 105 -11.71 7.20 14.61
C GLY A 105 -11.93 6.46 13.29
N ILE A 106 -10.91 5.76 12.79
CA ILE A 106 -11.00 4.88 11.63
C ILE A 106 -11.50 3.51 12.05
N GLU A 107 -12.57 3.04 11.39
CA GLU A 107 -13.07 1.68 11.55
C GLU A 107 -12.06 0.65 11.00
N PRO A 108 -12.06 -0.60 11.52
CA PRO A 108 -11.21 -1.66 10.99
C PRO A 108 -11.31 -1.81 9.47
N ILE A 109 -10.15 -1.84 8.80
CA ILE A 109 -10.07 -2.04 7.35
C ILE A 109 -10.43 -3.50 7.05
N ASN A 110 -11.41 -3.70 6.16
CA ASN A 110 -11.78 -5.03 5.72
C ASN A 110 -10.77 -5.51 4.66
N ILE A 111 -9.83 -6.36 5.08
CA ILE A 111 -8.81 -6.96 4.23
C ILE A 111 -9.18 -8.41 3.94
N ARG A 112 -9.18 -8.77 2.66
CA ARG A 112 -9.27 -10.16 2.19
C ARG A 112 -7.99 -10.50 1.46
N SER A 113 -7.23 -11.44 2.00
CA SER A 113 -5.99 -11.93 1.44
C SER A 113 -6.19 -13.38 0.98
N ASN A 114 -5.70 -13.70 -0.22
CA ASN A 114 -5.68 -15.05 -0.75
C ASN A 114 -4.31 -15.34 -1.36
N SER A 115 -3.87 -16.58 -1.23
CA SER A 115 -2.56 -17.04 -1.71
C SER A 115 -2.68 -18.47 -2.21
N ALA A 116 -2.37 -18.70 -3.47
CA ALA A 116 -2.40 -20.02 -4.10
C ALA A 116 -1.25 -20.17 -5.09
N ALA A 117 -0.31 -21.08 -4.76
CA ALA A 117 0.92 -21.26 -5.51
C ALA A 117 1.62 -19.91 -5.76
N ASP A 118 1.86 -19.57 -7.01
CA ASP A 118 2.59 -18.37 -7.43
C ASP A 118 1.71 -17.11 -7.53
N HIS A 119 0.45 -17.19 -7.08
CA HIS A 119 -0.51 -16.09 -7.19
C HIS A 119 -1.00 -15.63 -5.82
N HIS A 120 -0.81 -14.35 -5.55
CA HIS A 120 -1.22 -13.72 -4.30
C HIS A 120 -2.09 -12.49 -4.57
N GLN A 121 -3.13 -12.32 -3.75
CA GLN A 121 -4.10 -11.26 -3.91
C GLN A 121 -4.44 -10.64 -2.56
N LEU A 122 -4.54 -9.31 -2.53
CA LEU A 122 -5.08 -8.58 -1.39
C LEU A 122 -6.14 -7.60 -1.87
N HIS A 123 -7.31 -7.66 -1.26
CA HIS A 123 -8.41 -6.74 -1.49
C HIS A 123 -8.70 -5.99 -0.19
N ALA A 124 -8.82 -4.66 -0.26
CA ALA A 124 -9.14 -3.84 0.89
C ALA A 124 -10.23 -2.81 0.57
N MET A 125 -11.12 -2.62 1.53
CA MET A 125 -12.11 -1.53 1.55
C MET A 125 -11.91 -0.73 2.82
N LEU A 126 -11.68 0.57 2.68
CA LEU A 126 -11.44 1.47 3.80
C LEU A 126 -12.19 2.79 3.66
N GLN A 127 -12.32 3.47 4.80
CA GLN A 127 -12.84 4.81 4.87
C GLN A 127 -11.81 5.82 4.35
N VAL A 128 -12.29 6.82 3.60
CA VAL A 128 -11.47 7.99 3.25
C VAL A 128 -11.22 8.80 4.54
N PRO A 129 -9.97 9.18 4.86
CA PRO A 129 -9.68 10.04 6.00
C PRO A 129 -10.55 11.31 6.01
N PRO A 130 -11.05 11.78 7.17
CA PRO A 130 -11.99 12.90 7.23
C PRO A 130 -11.52 14.16 6.48
N ALA A 131 -10.24 14.49 6.57
CA ALA A 131 -9.66 15.66 5.89
C ALA A 131 -9.59 15.53 4.36
N LEU A 132 -9.81 14.33 3.81
CA LEU A 132 -9.83 14.06 2.36
C LEU A 132 -11.25 13.98 1.78
N LEU A 133 -12.31 14.06 2.60
CA LEU A 133 -13.70 13.85 2.17
C LEU A 133 -14.16 14.88 1.13
N GLU A 134 -13.85 16.16 1.36
CA GLU A 134 -14.29 17.28 0.52
C GLU A 134 -13.36 17.55 -0.66
N ALA A 135 -12.21 16.87 -0.73
CA ALA A 135 -11.27 17.05 -1.83
C ALA A 135 -11.89 16.49 -3.13
N PRO A 136 -12.01 17.27 -4.21
CA PRO A 136 -12.59 16.79 -5.47
C PRO A 136 -11.65 15.83 -6.21
N LYS A 137 -10.37 15.86 -5.86
CA LYS A 137 -9.31 15.01 -6.41
C LYS A 137 -8.34 14.64 -5.30
N LEU A 138 -7.82 13.42 -5.37
CA LEU A 138 -6.73 12.94 -4.53
C LEU A 138 -5.57 12.49 -5.43
N GLN A 139 -4.35 12.72 -4.97
CA GLN A 139 -3.13 12.22 -5.60
C GLN A 139 -2.58 11.08 -4.75
N ALA A 140 -2.12 10.00 -5.39
CA ALA A 140 -1.72 8.78 -4.70
C ALA A 140 -0.52 8.07 -5.32
N ASN A 141 0.16 7.26 -4.50
CA ASN A 141 1.14 6.25 -4.93
C ASN A 141 0.72 4.89 -4.35
N LEU A 142 0.72 3.85 -5.19
CA LEU A 142 0.49 2.47 -4.77
C LEU A 142 1.86 1.81 -4.64
N CYS A 143 2.13 1.26 -3.46
CA CYS A 143 3.42 0.70 -3.08
C CYS A 143 3.27 -0.68 -2.46
N ALA A 144 4.38 -1.40 -2.34
CA ALA A 144 4.47 -2.62 -1.56
C ALA A 144 5.91 -2.84 -1.07
N VAL A 145 6.03 -3.33 0.16
CA VAL A 145 7.22 -4.03 0.64
C VAL A 145 6.94 -5.52 0.52
N LEU A 146 7.84 -6.27 -0.11
CA LEU A 146 7.75 -7.74 -0.18
C LEU A 146 8.93 -8.34 0.58
N GLN A 147 8.63 -9.13 1.61
CA GLN A 147 9.65 -9.89 2.34
C GLN A 147 9.99 -11.17 1.60
N HIS A 148 11.27 -11.40 1.36
CA HIS A 148 11.78 -12.60 0.71
C HIS A 148 12.16 -13.68 1.73
N VAL A 149 12.19 -14.93 1.28
CA VAL A 149 12.57 -16.10 2.12
C VAL A 149 13.98 -16.02 2.71
N ASN A 150 14.86 -15.20 2.11
CA ASN A 150 16.21 -14.92 2.61
C ASN A 150 16.26 -13.76 3.64
N ASN A 151 15.11 -13.29 4.13
CA ASN A 151 14.94 -12.17 5.07
C ASN A 151 15.36 -10.79 4.53
N THR A 152 15.48 -10.63 3.22
CA THR A 152 15.61 -9.29 2.59
C THR A 152 14.24 -8.77 2.18
N ASN A 153 14.13 -7.47 1.94
CA ASN A 153 12.91 -6.84 1.43
C ASN A 153 13.18 -6.24 0.04
N SER A 154 12.21 -6.38 -0.86
CA SER A 154 12.12 -5.57 -2.08
C SER A 154 11.02 -4.52 -1.95
N TYR A 155 11.22 -3.40 -2.63
CA TYR A 155 10.37 -2.21 -2.54
C TYR A 155 9.78 -1.92 -3.90
N TRP A 156 8.46 -1.87 -3.98
CA TRP A 156 7.73 -1.78 -5.23
C TRP A 156 6.82 -0.58 -5.20
N ALA A 157 6.77 0.17 -6.30
CA ALA A 157 5.86 1.31 -6.42
C ALA A 157 5.45 1.54 -7.87
N VAL A 158 4.34 2.23 -8.05
CA VAL A 158 3.94 2.75 -9.38
C VAL A 158 4.96 3.78 -9.87
N CYS A 159 5.52 4.57 -8.95
CA CYS A 159 6.58 5.53 -9.27
C CYS A 159 7.60 5.64 -8.14
N HIS A 160 8.88 5.48 -8.49
CA HIS A 160 10.03 5.79 -7.64
C HIS A 160 10.70 7.07 -8.16
N PRO A 161 10.50 8.23 -7.52
CA PRO A 161 10.96 9.51 -8.08
C PRO A 161 12.45 9.81 -7.80
N GLY A 162 13.10 9.06 -6.92
CA GLY A 162 14.44 9.36 -6.41
C GLY A 162 15.44 8.21 -6.56
N HIS A 163 16.60 8.37 -5.92
CA HIS A 163 17.68 7.38 -5.87
C HIS A 163 17.56 6.41 -4.69
N GLU A 164 16.46 6.48 -3.95
CA GLU A 164 16.14 5.62 -2.82
C GLU A 164 14.71 5.10 -2.99
N ALA A 165 14.41 3.96 -2.37
CA ALA A 165 13.06 3.41 -2.27
C ALA A 165 12.22 4.23 -1.26
N ASP A 166 11.90 5.47 -1.63
CA ASP A 166 11.18 6.43 -0.79
C ASP A 166 9.73 6.63 -1.27
N PHE A 167 8.81 5.88 -0.68
CA PHE A 167 7.39 5.99 -0.99
C PHE A 167 6.75 7.31 -0.54
N HIS A 168 7.37 8.02 0.41
CA HIS A 168 6.88 9.29 0.93
C HIS A 168 7.21 10.48 0.02
N ALA A 169 8.10 10.30 -0.96
CA ALA A 169 8.47 11.35 -1.89
C ALA A 169 7.24 11.79 -2.70
N ARG A 170 6.84 13.05 -2.53
CA ARG A 170 5.61 13.59 -3.12
C ARG A 170 5.54 13.43 -4.65
N ALA A 171 6.68 13.52 -5.32
CA ALA A 171 6.78 13.32 -6.77
C ALA A 171 6.34 11.92 -7.24
N GLY A 172 6.29 10.92 -6.35
CA GLY A 172 5.80 9.57 -6.64
C GLY A 172 4.26 9.46 -6.65
N PHE A 173 3.53 10.48 -6.20
CA PHE A 173 2.06 10.45 -6.09
C PHE A 173 1.41 10.79 -7.44
N VAL A 174 1.64 9.92 -8.43
CA VAL A 174 1.30 10.16 -9.84
C VAL A 174 -0.11 9.69 -10.24
N LEU A 175 -0.81 8.97 -9.36
CA LEU A 175 -2.18 8.53 -9.61
C LEU A 175 -3.18 9.59 -9.15
N GLU A 176 -4.29 9.75 -9.88
CA GLU A 176 -5.42 10.59 -9.47
C GLU A 176 -6.70 9.77 -9.28
N VAL A 177 -7.44 10.03 -8.19
CA VAL A 177 -8.76 9.42 -7.90
C VAL A 177 -9.76 10.40 -7.28
#